data_AF-A0A6B1IE71-F1
#
_entry.id   AF-A0A6B1IE71-F1
#
_cell.length_a   1.000
_cell.length_b   1.000
_cell.length_c   1.000
_cell.angle_alpha   90.00
_cell.angle_beta   90.00
_cell.angle_gamma   90.00
#
_symmetry.space_group_name_H-M   'P 1'
#
loop_
_entity.id
_entity.type
_entity.pdbx_description
1 polymer ?
#
loop_
_entity_poly.entity_id
_entity_poly.type
_entity_poly.pdbx_seq_one_letter_code
_entity_poly.pdbx_strand_id
1 'polypeptide(L)'
;MGDPDSPTVSVSLSGPTDIPAVLNRAGIDHVSVHDRRILAIYQTAIFNVTTEPDSVSAAHSLEIECWEDPIPSRADGKSSQEILQDFANVFDWG
;
A
#
# COMPACT_ATOMS: atom_id res chain seq x y z
N MET A 1 15.07 2.06 -1.93
CA MET A 1 15.56 2.03 -3.31
C MET A 1 14.29 1.96 -4.12
N GLY A 2 13.78 3.11 -4.53
CA GLY A 2 12.60 3.24 -5.39
C GLY A 2 13.05 4.08 -6.58
N ASP A 3 12.58 3.73 -7.77
CA ASP A 3 12.82 4.55 -8.95
C ASP A 3 12.09 5.90 -8.74
N PRO A 4 12.68 7.06 -9.01
CA PRO A 4 12.03 8.35 -8.81
C PRO A 4 10.75 8.54 -9.67
N ASP A 5 10.54 7.67 -10.67
CA ASP A 5 9.34 7.60 -11.51
C ASP A 5 8.34 6.52 -11.04
N SER A 6 8.59 5.89 -9.90
CA SER A 6 7.67 4.90 -9.32
C SER A 6 6.32 5.56 -9.02
N PRO A 7 5.19 4.96 -9.42
CA PRO A 7 3.89 5.54 -9.15
C PRO A 7 3.65 5.55 -7.63
N THR A 8 3.26 6.73 -7.14
CA THR A 8 3.01 6.99 -5.71
C THR A 8 1.66 7.64 -5.52
N VAL A 9 0.94 7.24 -4.47
CA VAL A 9 -0.35 7.80 -4.09
C VAL A 9 -0.38 8.11 -2.60
N SER A 10 -0.94 9.25 -2.24
CA SER A 10 -1.20 9.62 -0.84
C SER A 10 -2.68 9.41 -0.53
N VAL A 11 -2.97 8.71 0.57
CA VAL A 11 -4.33 8.43 1.02
C VAL A 11 -4.55 9.10 2.37
N SER A 12 -5.61 9.90 2.46
CA SER A 12 -6.09 10.49 3.70
C SER A 12 -7.20 9.60 4.27
N LEU A 13 -7.06 9.20 5.53
CA LEU A 13 -8.01 8.31 6.20
C LEU A 13 -9.04 9.14 6.96
N SER A 14 -10.25 8.60 7.10
CA SER A 14 -11.32 9.28 7.84
C SER A 14 -11.07 9.34 9.35
N GLY A 15 -10.15 8.52 9.87
CA GLY A 15 -9.77 8.46 11.28
C GLY A 15 -8.54 7.59 11.52
N PRO A 16 -8.09 7.45 12.78
CA PRO A 16 -6.92 6.64 13.12
C PRO A 16 -7.18 5.18 12.73
N THR A 17 -6.40 4.68 11.77
CA THR A 17 -6.60 3.36 11.17
C THR A 17 -5.40 2.46 11.44
N ASP A 18 -5.70 1.20 11.79
CA ASP A 18 -4.70 0.14 11.92
C ASP A 18 -4.45 -0.48 10.53
N ILE A 19 -3.38 -0.03 9.87
CA ILE A 19 -2.99 -0.45 8.53
C ILE A 19 -2.77 -1.97 8.45
N PRO A 20 -1.98 -2.62 9.36
CA PRO A 20 -1.88 -4.07 9.40
C PRO A 20 -3.23 -4.77 9.51
N ALA A 21 -4.15 -4.28 10.35
CA ALA A 21 -5.47 -4.90 10.51
C ALA A 21 -6.30 -4.82 9.22
N VAL A 22 -6.26 -3.69 8.51
CA VAL A 22 -6.93 -3.53 7.21
C VAL A 22 -6.36 -4.49 6.18
N LEU A 23 -5.03 -4.58 6.06
CA LEU A 23 -4.36 -5.50 5.13
C LEU A 23 -4.69 -6.97 5.43
N ASN A 24 -4.70 -7.37 6.71
CA ASN A 24 -5.11 -8.71 7.12
C ASN A 24 -6.56 -9.02 6.72
N ARG A 25 -7.50 -8.08 6.93
CA ARG A 25 -8.92 -8.26 6.53
C ARG A 25 -9.08 -8.39 5.03
N ALA A 26 -8.29 -7.65 4.26
CA ALA A 26 -8.28 -7.73 2.81
C ALA A 26 -7.56 -8.99 2.28
N GLY A 27 -6.95 -9.80 3.16
CA GLY A 27 -6.19 -10.99 2.77
C GLY A 27 -4.88 -10.65 2.04
N ILE A 28 -4.32 -9.47 2.31
CA ILE A 28 -3.11 -8.97 1.66
C ILE A 28 -1.90 -9.35 2.51
N ASP A 29 -0.95 -10.05 1.88
CA ASP A 29 0.31 -10.40 2.51
C ASP A 29 1.15 -9.15 2.73
N HIS A 30 1.71 -9.00 3.92
CA HIS A 30 2.50 -7.84 4.28
C HIS A 30 3.52 -8.16 5.36
N VAL A 31 4.56 -7.34 5.42
CA VAL A 31 5.60 -7.37 6.44
C VAL A 31 5.79 -5.98 7.01
N SER A 32 5.70 -5.86 8.34
CA SER A 32 6.05 -4.64 9.05
C SER A 32 7.58 -4.50 9.10
N VAL A 33 8.10 -3.42 8.53
CA VAL A 33 9.54 -3.12 8.54
C VAL A 33 9.90 -2.32 9.79
N HIS A 34 9.08 -1.34 10.13
CA HIS A 34 9.15 -0.58 11.39
C HIS A 34 7.78 -0.02 11.75
N ASP A 35 7.71 0.72 12.85
CA ASP A 35 6.47 1.27 13.43
C ASP A 35 5.68 2.21 12.50
N ARG A 36 6.27 2.65 11.38
CA ARG A 36 5.72 3.63 10.43
C ARG A 36 5.80 3.15 8.98
N ARG A 37 6.09 1.87 8.77
CA ARG A 37 6.35 1.34 7.43
C ARG A 37 6.06 -0.13 7.30
N ILE A 38 5.31 -0.46 6.26
CA ILE A 38 4.92 -1.81 5.88
C ILE A 38 5.25 -2.02 4.41
N LEU A 39 5.72 -3.20 4.06
CA LEU A 39 5.75 -3.65 2.68
C LEU A 39 4.57 -4.60 2.47
N ALA A 40 3.74 -4.33 1.47
CA ALA A 40 2.60 -5.16 1.11
C ALA A 40 2.82 -5.78 -0.27
N ILE A 41 2.40 -7.04 -0.41
CA ILE A 41 2.45 -7.76 -1.68
C ILE A 41 1.02 -7.90 -2.19
N TYR A 42 0.70 -7.19 -3.27
CA TYR A 42 -0.64 -7.18 -3.85
C TYR A 42 -0.58 -7.39 -5.36
N GLN A 43 -1.29 -8.40 -5.86
CA GLN A 43 -1.26 -8.82 -7.27
C GLN A 43 0.17 -8.95 -7.85
N THR A 44 1.10 -9.51 -7.06
CA THR A 44 2.53 -9.66 -7.37
C THR A 44 3.35 -8.37 -7.46
N ALA A 45 2.74 -7.20 -7.27
CA ALA A 45 3.44 -5.95 -7.05
C ALA A 45 3.89 -5.84 -5.58
N ILE A 46 4.98 -5.12 -5.34
CA ILE A 46 5.44 -4.76 -4.00
C ILE A 46 5.16 -3.29 -3.77
N PHE A 47 4.35 -3.01 -2.75
CA PHE A 47 4.01 -1.67 -2.32
C PHE A 47 4.71 -1.32 -1.02
N ASN A 48 5.36 -0.17 -1.02
CA ASN A 48 5.90 0.46 0.17
C ASN A 48 4.86 1.40 0.76
N VAL A 49 4.34 1.04 1.94
CA VAL A 49 3.36 1.84 2.67
C VAL A 49 4.07 2.54 3.81
N THR A 50 4.07 3.86 3.80
CA THR A 50 4.65 4.72 4.83
C THR A 50 3.56 5.54 5.51
N THR A 51 3.64 5.63 6.82
CA THR A 51 2.72 6.45 7.62
C THR A 51 3.54 7.47 8.37
N GLU A 52 3.37 8.75 8.06
CA GLU A 52 4.04 9.84 8.78
C GLU A 52 3.02 10.94 9.09
N PRO A 53 3.02 11.51 10.31
CA PRO A 53 3.94 11.22 11.44
C PRO A 53 3.50 10.03 12.32
N ASP A 54 2.34 9.43 12.06
CA ASP A 54 1.72 8.42 12.91
C ASP A 54 2.28 7.00 12.68
N SER A 55 2.14 6.15 13.70
CA SER A 55 2.44 4.72 13.61
C SER A 55 1.43 4.00 12.72
N VAL A 56 1.84 2.89 12.11
CA VAL A 56 0.99 2.08 11.21
C VAL A 56 -0.26 1.52 11.89
N SER A 57 -0.28 1.44 13.23
CA SER A 57 -1.45 0.96 13.99
C SER A 57 -2.49 2.06 14.27
N ALA A 58 -2.20 3.33 13.99
CA ALA A 58 -3.10 4.45 14.25
C ALA A 58 -2.87 5.61 13.25
N ALA A 59 -2.69 5.28 11.97
CA ALA A 59 -2.36 6.26 10.95
C ALA A 59 -3.58 7.09 10.53
N HIS A 60 -3.39 8.39 10.31
CA HIS A 60 -4.40 9.27 9.69
C HIS A 60 -4.16 9.49 8.20
N SER A 61 -2.93 9.27 7.76
CA SER A 61 -2.54 9.34 6.36
C SER A 61 -1.45 8.33 6.09
N LEU A 62 -1.40 7.87 4.85
CA LEU A 62 -0.39 6.96 4.38
C LEU A 62 0.00 7.32 2.95
N GLU A 63 1.25 7.05 2.63
CA GLU A 63 1.77 7.13 1.28
C GLU A 63 2.09 5.71 0.81
N ILE A 64 1.72 5.43 -0.44
CA ILE A 64 1.92 4.13 -1.06
C ILE A 64 2.75 4.36 -2.31
N GLU A 65 3.94 3.77 -2.34
CA GLU A 65 4.85 3.79 -3.49
C GLU A 65 4.97 2.37 -4.07
N CYS A 66 4.83 2.23 -5.38
CA CYS A 66 5.04 0.96 -6.07
C CYS A 66 6.54 0.71 -6.26
N TRP A 67 7.13 -0.19 -5.46
CA TRP A 67 8.56 -0.51 -5.54
C TRP A 67 8.88 -1.51 -6.63
N GLU A 68 8.03 -2.52 -6.79
CA GLU A 68 8.17 -3.49 -7.87
C GLU A 68 6.83 -3.65 -8.58
N ASP A 69 6.87 -3.51 -9.90
CA ASP A 69 5.72 -3.71 -10.77
C ASP A 69 5.17 -5.13 -10.67
N PRO A 70 3.85 -5.30 -10.88
CA PRO A 70 3.26 -6.64 -10.98
C PRO A 70 3.88 -7.41 -12.15
N ILE A 71 3.94 -8.73 -12.03
CA ILE A 71 4.35 -9.58 -13.14
C ILE A 71 3.31 -9.43 -14.27
N PRO A 72 3.68 -9.06 -15.52
CA PRO A 72 2.73 -8.71 -16.57
C PRO A 72 1.70 -9.81 -16.86
N SER A 73 2.13 -11.07 -16.80
CA SER A 73 1.25 -12.24 -17.02
C SER A 73 0.23 -12.47 -15.91
N ARG A 74 0.38 -11.80 -14.75
CA ARG A 74 -0.50 -11.91 -13.58
C ARG A 74 -1.24 -10.61 -13.27
N ALA A 75 -0.83 -9.49 -13.88
CA ALA A 75 -1.49 -8.19 -13.76
C ALA A 75 -2.84 -8.13 -14.51
N ASP A 76 -3.22 -9.19 -15.25
CA ASP A 76 -4.45 -9.26 -16.06
C ASP A 76 -4.61 -8.07 -17.03
N GLY A 77 -3.49 -7.53 -17.51
CA GLY A 77 -3.44 -6.35 -18.38
C GLY A 77 -3.58 -4.99 -17.68
N LYS A 78 -3.70 -4.96 -16.34
CA LYS A 78 -3.71 -3.73 -15.54
C LYS A 78 -2.32 -3.11 -15.47
N SER A 79 -2.27 -1.79 -15.56
CA SER A 79 -1.04 -1.03 -15.33
C SER A 79 -0.72 -0.95 -13.84
N SER A 80 0.54 -0.74 -13.48
CA SER A 80 0.98 -0.61 -12.07
C SER A 80 0.25 0.52 -11.34
N GLN A 81 -0.10 1.60 -12.03
CA GLN A 81 -0.92 2.68 -11.49
C GLN A 81 -2.36 2.26 -11.20
N GLU A 82 -2.95 1.39 -12.02
CA GLU A 82 -4.30 0.87 -11.78
C GLU A 82 -4.31 -0.08 -10.58
N ILE A 83 -3.28 -0.93 -10.44
CA ILE A 83 -3.13 -1.82 -9.28
C ILE A 83 -2.84 -1.01 -8.02
N LEU A 84 -2.01 0.03 -8.11
CA LEU A 84 -1.75 0.94 -6.99
C LEU A 84 -3.04 1.62 -6.51
N GLN A 85 -3.86 2.10 -7.44
CA GLN A 85 -5.13 2.72 -7.09
C GLN A 85 -6.12 1.71 -6.49
N ASP A 86 -6.19 0.50 -7.04
CA ASP A 86 -6.99 -0.60 -6.51
C ASP A 86 -6.57 -0.97 -5.08
N PHE A 87 -5.26 -1.04 -4.83
CA PHE A 87 -4.70 -1.25 -3.50
C PHE A 87 -5.01 -0.09 -2.55
N ALA A 88 -4.90 1.16 -3.01
CA ALA A 88 -5.23 2.34 -2.20
C ALA A 88 -6.71 2.36 -1.77
N ASN A 89 -7.61 1.89 -2.64
CA ASN A 89 -9.04 1.83 -2.35
C ASN A 89 -9.39 0.86 -1.21
N VAL A 90 -8.51 -0.09 -0.87
CA VAL A 90 -8.67 -0.97 0.31
C VAL A 90 -8.78 -0.17 1.60
N PHE A 91 -8.15 1.02 1.66
CA PHE A 91 -8.15 1.89 2.83
C PHE A 91 -9.29 2.91 2.86
N ASP A 92 -10.02 3.09 1.75
CA ASP A 92 -11.20 3.96 1.68
C ASP A 92 -12.45 3.30 2.29
N TRP A 93 -12.50 1.96 2.29
CA TRP A 93 -13.63 1.16 2.79
C TRP A 93 -13.46 0.70 4.26
N GLY A 94 -12.42 1.18 4.95
CA GLY A 94 -11.96 0.70 6.26
C GLY A 94 -12.60 1.36 7.49
#